data_AF-D8TWM7-F1
#
_entry.id   AF-D8TWM7-F1
#
_cell.length_a   1.000
_cell.length_b   1.000
_cell.length_c   1.000
_cell.angle_alpha   90.00
_cell.angle_beta   90.00
_cell.angle_gamma   90.00
#
_symmetry.space_group_name_H-M   'P 1'
#
loop_
_entity.id
_entity.type
_entity.pdbx_description
1 polymer ?
#
loop_
_entity_poly.entity_id
_entity_poly.type
_entity_poly.pdbx_seq_one_letter_code
_entity_poly.pdbx_strand_id
1 'polypeptide(L)'
;GAARKPAVMWFRNDLRLHDNPVLDRACREGTSVLPVYVLDPRDYGKGPNGFGRTGPTRAQFIMDAVQDLRSRLRAAGSDLIVRMGHPEEVVPELARV
;
A
#
# COMPACT_ATOMS: atom_id res chain seq x y z
N GLY A 1 -11.95 -26.67 -8.24
CA GLY A 1 -12.30 -25.37 -8.83
C GLY A 1 -11.08 -24.48 -8.76
N ALA A 2 -10.74 -23.77 -9.82
CA ALA A 2 -9.55 -22.92 -9.83
C ALA A 2 -9.67 -21.84 -8.74
N ALA A 3 -8.68 -21.77 -7.84
CA ALA A 3 -8.59 -20.67 -6.88
C ALA A 3 -8.50 -19.36 -7.66
N ARG A 4 -9.41 -18.41 -7.41
CA ARG A 4 -9.33 -17.08 -8.00
C ARG A 4 -8.06 -16.38 -7.48
N LYS A 5 -7.25 -15.84 -8.39
CA LYS A 5 -6.10 -15.01 -8.03
C LYS A 5 -6.58 -13.77 -7.26
N PRO A 6 -5.90 -13.36 -6.18
CA PRO A 6 -6.27 -12.17 -5.44
C PRO A 6 -6.07 -10.91 -6.31
N ALA A 7 -6.94 -9.92 -6.13
CA ALA A 7 -6.76 -8.60 -6.73
C ALA A 7 -5.74 -7.79 -5.92
N VAL A 8 -4.77 -7.16 -6.58
CA VAL A 8 -3.83 -6.26 -5.88
C VAL A 8 -4.55 -4.98 -5.49
N MET A 9 -4.51 -4.64 -4.20
CA MET A 9 -5.03 -3.39 -3.68
C MET A 9 -3.85 -2.49 -3.27
N TRP A 10 -3.54 -1.53 -4.12
CA TRP A 10 -2.42 -0.61 -3.91
C TRP A 10 -2.85 0.65 -3.14
N PHE A 11 -2.38 0.75 -1.90
CA PHE A 11 -2.53 1.92 -1.04
C PHE A 11 -1.48 2.99 -1.38
N ARG A 12 -1.90 4.27 -1.36
CA ARG A 12 -1.01 5.43 -1.51
C ARG A 12 -1.20 6.41 -0.35
N ASN A 13 -1.94 7.49 -0.57
CA ASN A 13 -2.25 8.50 0.45
C ASN A 13 -3.54 8.18 1.23
N ASP A 14 -4.15 7.03 0.96
CA ASP A 14 -5.43 6.55 1.48
C ASP A 14 -5.22 5.39 2.47
N LEU A 15 -4.28 5.54 3.40
CA LEU A 15 -3.88 4.54 4.40
C LEU A 15 -4.96 4.28 5.46
N ARG A 16 -6.16 3.85 5.03
CA ARG A 16 -7.33 3.62 5.87
C ARG A 16 -8.11 2.39 5.43
N LEU A 17 -8.67 1.69 6.42
CA LEU A 17 -9.61 0.60 6.22
C LEU A 17 -11.07 1.07 6.25
N HIS A 18 -11.37 2.04 7.11
CA HIS A 18 -12.70 2.62 7.21
C HIS A 18 -13.00 3.44 5.96
N ASP A 19 -14.27 3.40 5.52
CA ASP A 19 -14.75 4.19 4.38
C ASP A 19 -13.82 4.08 3.15
N ASN A 20 -13.37 2.84 2.88
CA ASN A 20 -12.60 2.50 1.69
C ASN A 20 -13.50 1.71 0.73
N PRO A 21 -14.04 2.35 -0.32
CA PRO A 21 -15.02 1.73 -1.21
C PRO A 21 -14.45 0.52 -1.97
N VAL A 22 -13.12 0.46 -2.15
CA VAL A 22 -12.45 -0.68 -2.79
C VAL A 22 -12.48 -1.90 -1.86
N LEU A 23 -12.19 -1.73 -0.57
CA LEU A 23 -12.31 -2.81 0.43
C LEU A 23 -13.76 -3.23 0.60
N ASP A 24 -14.68 -2.28 0.73
CA ASP A 24 -16.10 -2.57 0.90
C ASP A 24 -16.67 -3.35 -0.29
N ARG A 25 -16.27 -2.99 -1.52
CA ARG A 25 -16.60 -3.76 -2.71
C ARG A 25 -15.98 -5.16 -2.69
N ALA A 26 -14.69 -5.28 -2.37
CA ALA A 26 -14.01 -6.58 -2.32
C ALA A 26 -14.65 -7.53 -1.30
N CYS A 27 -15.01 -7.03 -0.12
CA CYS A 27 -15.74 -7.78 0.90
C CYS A 27 -17.12 -8.23 0.41
N ARG A 28 -17.89 -7.33 -0.23
CA ARG A 28 -19.24 -7.66 -0.76
C ARG A 28 -19.20 -8.68 -1.90
N GLU A 29 -18.19 -8.62 -2.75
CA GLU A 29 -18.02 -9.53 -3.88
C GLU A 29 -17.29 -10.84 -3.51
N GLY A 30 -16.82 -10.99 -2.27
CA GLY A 30 -16.00 -12.14 -1.84
C GLY A 30 -14.65 -12.21 -2.58
N THR A 31 -14.14 -11.08 -3.06
CA THR A 31 -12.88 -10.99 -3.79
C THR A 31 -11.73 -11.01 -2.80
N SER A 32 -10.84 -12.00 -2.93
CA SER A 32 -9.56 -12.00 -2.20
C SER A 32 -8.70 -10.84 -2.69
N VAL A 33 -8.10 -10.09 -1.76
CA VAL A 33 -7.25 -8.94 -2.07
C VAL A 33 -5.85 -9.13 -1.49
N LEU A 34 -4.87 -8.53 -2.17
CA LEU A 34 -3.48 -8.43 -1.72
C LEU A 34 -3.17 -6.95 -1.44
N PRO A 35 -3.24 -6.49 -0.18
CA PRO A 35 -2.88 -5.13 0.18
C PRO A 35 -1.39 -4.86 -0.05
N VAL A 36 -1.08 -3.77 -0.76
CA VAL A 36 0.29 -3.37 -1.10
C VAL A 36 0.50 -1.89 -0.82
N TYR A 37 1.64 -1.55 -0.22
CA TYR A 37 2.16 -0.19 -0.16
C TYR A 37 3.59 -0.16 -0.72
N VAL A 38 3.88 0.82 -1.58
CA VAL A 38 5.19 0.98 -2.22
C VAL A 38 5.80 2.29 -1.78
N LEU A 39 6.96 2.22 -1.14
CA LEU A 39 7.84 3.33 -0.86
C LEU A 39 8.57 3.71 -2.15
N ASP A 40 8.08 4.75 -2.83
CA ASP A 40 8.69 5.24 -4.07
C ASP A 40 9.95 6.04 -3.76
N PRO A 41 11.15 5.63 -4.24
CA PRO A 41 12.39 6.38 -4.03
C PRO A 41 12.31 7.84 -4.49
N ARG A 42 11.44 8.14 -5.47
CA ARG A 42 11.21 9.49 -5.99
C ARG A 42 10.58 10.42 -4.95
N ASP A 43 10.02 9.91 -3.85
CA ASP A 43 9.40 10.74 -2.81
C ASP A 43 10.36 11.09 -1.66
N TYR A 44 11.46 10.36 -1.51
CA TYR A 44 12.39 10.47 -0.38
C TYR A 44 13.79 11.00 -0.79
N GLY A 45 13.99 11.33 -2.07
CA GLY A 45 15.21 11.95 -2.58
C GLY A 45 15.22 13.49 -2.53
N LYS A 46 16.30 14.09 -3.03
CA LYS A 46 16.39 15.54 -3.25
C LYS A 46 15.53 15.96 -4.45
N GLY A 47 14.84 17.08 -4.31
CA GLY A 47 14.15 17.76 -5.40
C GLY A 47 15.10 18.59 -6.27
N PRO A 48 14.60 19.17 -7.37
CA PRO A 48 15.41 19.99 -8.29
C PRO A 48 16.06 21.21 -7.63
N ASN A 49 15.50 21.68 -6.52
CA ASN A 49 15.98 22.80 -5.72
C ASN A 49 16.95 22.38 -4.59
N GLY A 50 17.35 21.11 -4.54
CA GLY A 50 18.29 20.58 -3.53
C GLY A 50 17.66 20.24 -2.16
N PHE A 51 16.40 20.62 -1.92
CA PHE A 51 15.66 20.26 -0.70
C PHE A 51 15.13 18.82 -0.77
N GLY A 52 15.00 18.16 0.38
CA GLY A 52 14.36 16.83 0.43
C GLY A 52 12.90 16.92 0.02
N ARG A 53 12.46 16.04 -0.89
CA ARG A 53 11.05 15.98 -1.34
C ARG A 53 10.09 15.66 -0.21
N THR A 54 10.54 14.82 0.73
CA THR A 54 9.83 14.54 1.98
C THR A 54 10.75 14.84 3.15
N GLY A 55 10.36 15.81 3.98
CA GLY A 55 11.08 16.13 5.21
C GLY A 55 10.96 15.00 6.25
N PRO A 56 11.88 14.94 7.23
CA PRO A 56 11.96 13.83 8.19
C PRO A 56 10.67 13.63 9.00
N THR A 57 10.03 14.72 9.44
CA THR A 57 8.76 14.65 10.18
C THR A 57 7.64 14.01 9.36
N ARG A 58 7.51 14.39 8.08
CA ARG A 58 6.50 13.81 7.18
C ARG A 58 6.84 12.35 6.86
N ALA A 59 8.11 12.03 6.65
CA ALA A 59 8.55 10.65 6.44
C ALA A 59 8.18 9.77 7.62
N GLN A 60 8.47 10.21 8.85
CA GLN A 60 8.10 9.47 10.06
C GLN A 60 6.58 9.27 10.15
N PHE A 61 5.79 10.33 9.96
CA PHE A 61 4.33 10.23 9.99
C PHE A 61 3.79 9.21 8.98
N ILE A 62 4.35 9.16 7.76
CA ILE A 62 3.97 8.17 6.75
C ILE A 62 4.31 6.76 7.22
N MET A 63 5.52 6.55 7.77
CA MET A 63 5.93 5.24 8.28
C MET A 63 5.02 4.76 9.43
N ASP A 64 4.66 5.65 10.35
CA ASP A 64 3.74 5.36 11.45
C ASP A 64 2.35 4.98 10.91
N ALA A 65 1.84 5.71 9.92
CA ALA A 65 0.56 5.41 9.27
C ALA A 65 0.57 4.08 8.52
N VAL A 66 1.66 3.74 7.83
CA VAL A 66 1.84 2.43 7.16
C VAL A 66 1.87 1.31 8.19
N GLN A 67 2.53 1.52 9.33
CA GLN A 67 2.60 0.54 10.40
C GLN A 67 1.24 0.32 11.09
N ASP A 68 0.49 1.40 11.35
CA ASP A 68 -0.89 1.31 11.87
C ASP A 68 -1.82 0.57 10.89
N LEU A 69 -1.79 0.91 9.59
CA LEU A 69 -2.56 0.20 8.58
C LEU A 69 -2.24 -1.29 8.55
N ARG A 70 -0.96 -1.66 8.59
CA ARG A 70 -0.52 -3.07 8.64
C ARG A 70 -1.04 -3.79 9.87
N SER A 71 -0.98 -3.15 11.03
CA SER A 71 -1.52 -3.69 12.29
C SER A 71 -3.01 -3.97 12.19
N ARG A 72 -3.78 -3.01 11.67
CA ARG A 72 -5.24 -3.16 11.49
C ARG A 72 -5.60 -4.25 10.49
N LEU A 73 -4.86 -4.37 9.39
CA LEU A 73 -5.04 -5.46 8.42
C LEU A 73 -4.78 -6.83 9.05
N ARG A 74 -3.73 -6.95 9.87
CA ARG A 74 -3.43 -8.19 10.63
C ARG A 74 -4.51 -8.55 11.63
N ALA A 75 -5.04 -7.57 12.35
CA ALA A 75 -6.17 -7.78 13.25
C ALA A 75 -7.44 -8.27 12.51
N ALA A 76 -7.57 -7.94 11.21
CA ALA A 76 -8.64 -8.41 10.34
C ALA A 76 -8.31 -9.70 9.57
N GLY A 77 -7.20 -10.38 9.86
CA GLY A 77 -6.82 -11.65 9.22
C GLY A 77 -6.11 -11.51 7.85
N SER A 78 -5.63 -10.32 7.51
CA SER A 78 -4.83 -10.03 6.31
C SER A 78 -3.39 -9.61 6.68
N ASP A 79 -2.58 -9.13 5.74
CA ASP A 79 -1.36 -8.36 6.01
C ASP A 79 -1.20 -7.25 4.97
N LEU A 80 -0.22 -6.36 5.16
CA LEU A 80 0.21 -5.36 4.18
C LEU A 80 1.59 -5.73 3.64
N ILE A 81 1.69 -5.94 2.32
CA ILE A 81 2.98 -6.03 1.65
C ILE A 81 3.55 -4.63 1.52
N VAL A 82 4.70 -4.42 2.15
CA VAL A 82 5.49 -3.19 1.99
C VAL A 82 6.70 -3.50 1.12
N ARG A 83 6.93 -2.68 0.09
CA ARG A 83 8.09 -2.76 -0.81
C ARG A 83 8.66 -1.36 -1.02
N MET A 84 9.92 -1.31 -1.44
CA MET A 84 10.56 -0.09 -1.91
C MET A 84 10.88 -0.27 -3.39
N GLY A 85 10.59 0.75 -4.20
CA GLY A 85 10.81 0.70 -5.66
C GLY A 85 9.81 1.56 -6.43
N HIS A 86 9.86 1.49 -7.75
CA HIS A 86 8.91 2.19 -8.60
C HIS A 86 7.57 1.44 -8.62
N PRO A 87 6.43 2.08 -8.27
CA PRO A 87 5.14 1.40 -8.25
C PRO A 87 4.75 0.76 -9.58
N GLU A 88 5.15 1.37 -10.71
CA GLU A 88 4.95 0.86 -12.06
C GLU A 88 5.70 -0.46 -12.35
N GLU A 89 6.69 -0.82 -11.53
CA GLU A 89 7.41 -2.09 -11.62
C GLU A 89 6.90 -3.08 -10.56
N VAL A 90 6.80 -2.62 -9.30
CA VAL A 90 6.47 -3.44 -8.13
C VAL A 90 5.02 -3.93 -8.16
N VAL A 91 4.05 -3.08 -8.51
CA VAL A 91 2.63 -3.45 -8.48
C VAL A 91 2.30 -4.51 -9.54
N PRO A 92 2.73 -4.38 -10.82
CA PRO A 92 2.55 -5.43 -11.80
C PRO A 92 3.29 -6.73 -11.49
N GLU A 93 4.46 -6.67 -10.85
CA GLU A 93 5.17 -7.86 -10.38
C GLU A 93 4.30 -8.65 -9.38
N LEU A 94 3.74 -7.96 -8.38
CA LEU A 94 2.85 -8.57 -7.37
C LEU A 94 1.50 -9.03 -7.93
N ALA A 95 1.05 -8.47 -9.06
CA ALA A 95 -0.18 -8.91 -9.72
C ALA A 95 -0.03 -10.23 -10.51
N ARG A 96 1.22 -10.70 -10.73
CA ARG A 96 1.49 -11.96 -11.45
C ARG A 96 1.42 -13.20 -10.56
N VAL A 97 1.47 -13.01 -9.24
CA VAL A 97 1.49 -14.09 -8.24
C VAL A 97 0.14 -14.82 -8.16
#